data_AF-A0A9D2LYU2-F1
#
_entry.id   AF-A0A9D2LYU2-F1
#
_cell.length_a   1.000
_cell.length_b   1.000
_cell.length_c   1.000
_cell.angle_alpha   90.00
_cell.angle_beta   90.00
_cell.angle_gamma   90.00
#
_symmetry.space_group_name_H-M   'P 1'
#
loop_
_entity.id
_entity.type
_entity.pdbx_description
1 polymer ?
#
loop_
_entity_poly.entity_id
_entity_poly.type
_entity_poly.pdbx_seq_one_letter_code
_entity_poly.pdbx_strand_id
1 'polypeptide(L)'
;PEGTGFVDGKLVSQTGELVFDPDHAQFAIHAEKCAYFSGQPNGDISLGQGITAQVENQRLSLSALSLDGKLLADSKEVLLTAVGETGMDETTQSPVEFFPGVPFTACAFQGKLYADTWEGSLIVTGNATLTALDVYGNELGEIPGEAANGRTAFPLSGDLPTTAYVLQRE
;
A
#
# COMPACT_ATOMS: atom_id res chain seq x y z
N PRO A 1 -22.19 -1.15 -18.43
CA PRO A 1 -23.08 -0.34 -17.57
C PRO A 1 -22.75 1.14 -17.80
N GLU A 2 -23.60 2.09 -17.40
CA GLU A 2 -23.12 3.48 -17.34
C GLU A 2 -21.93 3.56 -16.36
N GLY A 3 -20.90 4.36 -16.69
CA GLY A 3 -19.71 4.50 -15.85
C GLY A 3 -18.64 3.42 -16.00
N THR A 4 -18.72 2.52 -16.98
CA THR A 4 -17.71 1.46 -17.24
C THR A 4 -16.99 1.69 -18.58
N GLY A 5 -15.76 1.20 -18.73
CA GLY A 5 -14.93 1.42 -19.91
C GLY A 5 -13.98 2.60 -19.70
N PHE A 6 -13.80 3.46 -20.72
CA PHE A 6 -13.00 4.67 -20.57
C PHE A 6 -13.90 5.84 -20.14
N VAL A 7 -13.73 6.32 -18.91
CA VAL A 7 -14.56 7.34 -18.27
C VAL A 7 -13.66 8.35 -17.58
N ASP A 8 -13.78 9.64 -17.92
CA ASP A 8 -13.03 10.74 -17.32
C ASP A 8 -11.51 10.51 -17.23
N GLY A 9 -10.91 9.95 -18.29
CA GLY A 9 -9.48 9.64 -18.34
C GLY A 9 -9.08 8.30 -17.73
N LYS A 10 -10.02 7.59 -17.09
CA LYS A 10 -9.77 6.34 -16.34
C LYS A 10 -10.34 5.14 -17.07
N LEU A 11 -9.70 3.98 -16.91
CA LEU A 11 -10.24 2.69 -17.32
C LEU A 11 -10.94 2.04 -16.13
N VAL A 12 -12.26 1.88 -16.24
CA VAL A 12 -13.14 1.30 -15.21
C VAL A 12 -13.65 -0.05 -15.70
N SER A 13 -13.50 -1.10 -14.89
CA SER A 13 -13.97 -2.45 -15.23
C SER A 13 -15.49 -2.51 -15.40
N GLN A 14 -15.98 -3.61 -15.99
CA GLN A 14 -17.42 -3.83 -16.14
C GLN A 14 -18.17 -3.90 -14.79
N THR A 15 -17.50 -4.33 -13.71
CA THR A 15 -18.07 -4.36 -12.35
C THR A 15 -17.97 -3.02 -11.63
N GLY A 16 -17.14 -2.10 -12.12
CA GLY A 16 -16.82 -0.84 -11.44
C GLY A 16 -15.79 -0.98 -10.32
N GLU A 17 -15.41 -2.20 -9.96
CA GLU A 17 -14.52 -2.47 -8.82
C GLU A 17 -13.07 -2.10 -9.13
N LEU A 18 -12.63 -2.25 -10.39
CA LEU A 18 -11.25 -1.97 -10.79
C LEU A 18 -11.22 -0.65 -11.56
N VAL A 19 -10.35 0.25 -11.12
CA VAL A 19 -10.11 1.56 -11.72
C VAL A 19 -8.63 1.74 -11.96
N PHE A 20 -8.24 2.02 -13.20
CA PHE A 20 -6.89 2.42 -13.57
C PHE A 20 -6.91 3.87 -14.06
N ASP A 21 -6.11 4.71 -13.44
CA ASP A 21 -5.97 6.13 -13.69
C ASP A 21 -4.54 6.40 -14.19
N PRO A 22 -4.32 6.38 -15.52
CA PRO A 22 -2.99 6.52 -16.10
C PRO A 22 -2.37 7.90 -15.86
N ASP A 23 -3.19 8.96 -15.82
CA ASP A 23 -2.72 10.34 -15.66
C ASP A 23 -2.08 10.55 -14.29
N HIS A 24 -2.59 9.85 -13.27
CA HIS A 24 -2.04 9.87 -11.92
C HIS A 24 -1.15 8.65 -11.60
N ALA A 25 -0.95 7.75 -12.57
CA ALA A 25 -0.25 6.48 -12.38
C ALA A 25 -0.79 5.65 -11.20
N GLN A 26 -2.12 5.57 -11.08
CA GLN A 26 -2.82 4.88 -10.00
C GLN A 26 -3.65 3.69 -10.51
N PHE A 27 -3.76 2.70 -9.65
CA PHE A 27 -4.57 1.51 -9.84
C PHE A 27 -5.29 1.21 -8.52
N ALA A 28 -6.59 0.96 -8.58
CA ALA A 28 -7.38 0.64 -7.40
C ALA A 28 -8.34 -0.52 -7.69
N ILE A 29 -8.56 -1.34 -6.66
CA ILE A 29 -9.63 -2.34 -6.63
C ILE A 29 -10.45 -2.10 -5.37
N HIS A 30 -11.76 -1.97 -5.50
CA HIS A 30 -12.72 -1.94 -4.40
C HIS A 30 -13.75 -3.03 -4.62
N ALA A 31 -13.53 -4.17 -3.96
CA ALA A 31 -14.45 -5.29 -3.96
C ALA A 31 -15.08 -5.47 -2.57
N GLU A 32 -16.07 -6.33 -2.47
CA GLU A 32 -16.83 -6.57 -1.23
C GLU A 32 -15.98 -6.99 -0.02
N LYS A 33 -14.92 -7.77 -0.25
CA LYS A 33 -14.08 -8.37 0.81
C LYS A 33 -12.64 -7.87 0.84
N CYS A 34 -12.25 -7.09 -0.16
CA CYS A 34 -10.91 -6.55 -0.24
C CYS A 34 -10.87 -5.19 -0.95
N ALA A 35 -9.87 -4.41 -0.57
CA ALA A 35 -9.49 -3.20 -1.26
C ALA A 35 -8.01 -3.27 -1.62
N TYR A 36 -7.66 -2.62 -2.71
CA TYR A 36 -6.28 -2.51 -3.17
C TYR A 36 -6.05 -1.14 -3.78
N PHE A 37 -4.86 -0.60 -3.57
CA PHE A 37 -4.34 0.58 -4.23
C PHE A 37 -2.89 0.30 -4.63
N SER A 38 -2.47 0.76 -5.80
CA SER A 38 -1.07 0.78 -6.21
C SER A 38 -0.80 1.99 -7.09
N GLY A 39 0.25 2.74 -6.77
CA GLY A 39 0.63 3.90 -7.56
C GLY A 39 1.21 5.03 -6.73
N GLN A 40 1.15 6.24 -7.29
CA GLN A 40 1.56 7.45 -6.59
C GLN A 40 0.39 7.98 -5.75
N PRO A 41 0.52 8.07 -4.41
CA PRO A 41 -0.50 8.68 -3.57
C PRO A 41 -0.77 10.13 -3.97
N ASN A 42 -2.05 10.53 -3.98
CA ASN A 42 -2.47 11.90 -4.25
C ASN A 42 -3.62 12.27 -3.29
N GLY A 43 -3.25 12.52 -2.03
CA GLY A 43 -4.19 12.68 -0.92
C GLY A 43 -4.55 11.35 -0.24
N ASP A 44 -5.63 11.38 0.52
CA ASP A 44 -6.11 10.24 1.31
C ASP A 44 -6.56 9.08 0.41
N ILE A 45 -6.10 7.87 0.71
CA ILE A 45 -6.47 6.64 0.02
C ILE A 45 -7.56 5.93 0.84
N SER A 46 -8.78 5.89 0.32
CA SER A 46 -9.84 5.10 0.94
C SER A 46 -9.67 3.61 0.60
N LEU A 47 -9.47 2.79 1.64
CA LEU A 47 -9.55 1.33 1.57
C LEU A 47 -10.97 0.81 1.85
N GLY A 48 -11.92 1.73 2.06
CA GLY A 48 -13.33 1.44 2.26
C GLY A 48 -13.78 1.53 3.71
N GLN A 49 -15.03 1.95 3.89
CA GLN A 49 -15.85 1.75 5.11
C GLN A 49 -15.12 2.10 6.42
N GLY A 50 -14.54 3.30 6.44
CA GLY A 50 -13.90 3.87 7.62
C GLY A 50 -12.41 3.56 7.75
N ILE A 51 -11.78 2.88 6.78
CA ILE A 51 -10.33 2.67 6.71
C ILE A 51 -9.75 3.62 5.65
N THR A 52 -8.91 4.56 6.09
CA THR A 52 -8.26 5.56 5.23
C THR A 52 -6.77 5.55 5.48
N ALA A 53 -5.98 5.51 4.41
CA ALA A 53 -4.53 5.57 4.47
C ALA A 53 -4.03 6.94 4.02
N GLN A 54 -3.16 7.52 4.83
CA GLN A 54 -2.35 8.68 4.50
C GLN A 54 -0.94 8.18 4.27
N VAL A 55 -0.39 8.49 3.10
CA VAL A 55 0.85 7.89 2.62
C VAL A 55 1.81 9.00 2.21
N GLU A 56 3.00 8.96 2.79
CA GLU A 56 4.10 9.88 2.50
C GLU A 56 5.12 9.27 1.52
N ASN A 57 5.08 7.94 1.32
CA ASN A 57 5.87 7.26 0.29
C ASN A 57 5.61 7.85 -1.11
N GLN A 58 6.65 7.93 -1.94
CA GLN A 58 6.52 8.37 -3.34
C GLN A 58 5.60 7.46 -4.16
N ARG A 59 5.69 6.15 -3.93
CA ARG A 59 4.82 5.11 -4.48
C ARG A 59 4.57 4.05 -3.43
N LEU A 60 3.36 3.48 -3.43
CA LEU A 60 2.96 2.43 -2.50
C LEU A 60 1.98 1.47 -3.18
N SER A 61 2.12 0.18 -2.88
CA SER A 61 1.06 -0.81 -3.06
C SER A 61 0.47 -1.17 -1.71
N LEU A 62 -0.82 -0.94 -1.54
CA LEU A 62 -1.57 -1.11 -0.29
C LEU A 62 -2.76 -2.03 -0.53
N SER A 63 -2.98 -2.99 0.35
CA SER A 63 -4.14 -3.88 0.32
C SER A 63 -4.83 -3.95 1.68
N ALA A 64 -6.12 -4.24 1.66
CA ALA A 64 -6.92 -4.57 2.82
C ALA A 64 -7.75 -5.81 2.51
N LEU A 65 -7.71 -6.82 3.37
CA LEU A 65 -8.40 -8.08 3.21
C LEU A 65 -9.11 -8.46 4.52
N SER A 66 -10.40 -8.76 4.44
CA SER A 66 -11.14 -9.34 5.57
C SER A 66 -10.63 -10.75 5.89
N LEU A 67 -10.29 -11.00 7.16
CA LEU A 67 -9.87 -12.31 7.66
C LEU A 67 -11.00 -13.11 8.30
N ASP A 68 -12.07 -12.45 8.77
CA ASP A 68 -13.21 -13.09 9.44
C ASP A 68 -14.32 -13.56 8.49
N GLY A 69 -14.06 -13.53 7.17
CA GLY A 69 -14.97 -14.01 6.12
C GLY A 69 -16.16 -13.09 5.82
N LYS A 70 -16.27 -11.95 6.51
CA LYS A 70 -17.31 -10.94 6.29
C LYS A 70 -16.97 -10.01 5.13
N LEU A 71 -17.86 -9.06 4.84
CA LEU A 71 -17.55 -7.93 3.99
C LEU A 71 -16.48 -7.07 4.66
N LEU A 72 -15.63 -6.41 3.88
CA LEU A 72 -14.61 -5.50 4.41
C LEU A 72 -15.25 -4.38 5.25
N ALA A 73 -16.49 -4.00 4.93
CA ALA A 73 -17.30 -3.07 5.72
C ALA A 73 -17.47 -3.49 7.18
N ASP A 74 -17.74 -4.77 7.41
CA ASP A 74 -18.21 -5.34 8.68
C ASP A 74 -17.15 -6.19 9.39
N SER A 75 -15.99 -6.37 8.76
CA SER A 75 -14.94 -7.27 9.23
C SER A 75 -14.25 -6.75 10.48
N LYS A 76 -14.20 -7.53 11.57
CA LYS A 76 -13.48 -7.09 12.77
C LYS A 76 -11.97 -7.27 12.67
N GLU A 77 -11.52 -8.07 11.71
CA GLU A 77 -10.13 -8.45 11.57
C GLU A 77 -9.72 -8.29 10.10
N VAL A 78 -8.83 -7.33 9.84
CA VAL A 78 -8.41 -6.96 8.50
C VAL A 78 -6.90 -7.09 8.38
N LEU A 79 -6.45 -7.89 7.42
CA LEU A 79 -5.05 -7.92 7.02
C LEU A 79 -4.79 -6.73 6.09
N LEU A 80 -3.85 -5.89 6.48
CA LEU A 80 -3.31 -4.82 5.64
C LEU A 80 -1.94 -5.26 5.14
N THR A 81 -1.65 -5.02 3.86
CA THR A 81 -0.27 -5.10 3.36
C THR A 81 0.10 -3.81 2.67
N ALA A 82 1.30 -3.31 2.92
CA ALA A 82 1.78 -2.04 2.40
C ALA A 82 3.26 -2.20 2.04
N VAL A 83 3.56 -2.04 0.75
CA VAL A 83 4.93 -2.16 0.21
C VAL A 83 5.20 -0.93 -0.64
N GLY A 84 6.21 -0.16 -0.24
CA GLY A 84 6.70 0.99 -1.00
C GLY A 84 7.58 0.58 -2.16
N GLU A 85 8.56 1.42 -2.50
CA GLU A 85 9.54 1.07 -3.50
C GLU A 85 10.40 -0.11 -3.03
N THR A 86 10.85 -0.91 -3.99
CA THR A 86 11.73 -2.04 -3.70
C THR A 86 12.98 -1.90 -4.55
N GLY A 87 14.10 -2.35 -4.01
CA GLY A 87 15.37 -2.18 -4.71
C GLY A 87 16.47 -2.97 -4.05
N MET A 88 17.68 -2.65 -4.47
CA MET A 88 18.91 -3.17 -3.92
C MET A 88 19.80 -1.97 -3.59
N ASP A 89 20.12 -1.80 -2.31
CA ASP A 89 21.02 -0.74 -1.88
C ASP A 89 22.39 -0.92 -2.56
N GLU A 90 23.17 0.15 -2.71
CA GLU A 90 24.51 0.10 -3.34
C GLU A 90 24.55 -0.34 -4.83
N THR A 91 23.42 -0.50 -5.52
CA THR A 91 23.43 -0.73 -6.96
C THR A 91 24.06 0.45 -7.68
N THR A 92 25.15 0.20 -8.42
CA THR A 92 25.82 1.23 -9.22
C THR A 92 25.62 0.96 -10.70
N GLN A 93 25.46 2.05 -11.47
CA GLN A 93 25.36 2.02 -12.92
C GLN A 93 26.50 2.88 -13.47
N SER A 94 27.29 2.32 -14.37
CA SER A 94 28.41 3.02 -14.99
C SER A 94 28.40 2.82 -16.50
N PRO A 95 28.69 3.89 -17.28
CA PRO A 95 28.85 3.75 -18.72
C PRO A 95 30.11 2.93 -19.00
N VAL A 96 30.00 1.98 -19.92
CA VAL A 96 31.12 1.16 -20.38
C VAL A 96 31.08 1.05 -21.90
N GLU A 97 32.26 1.07 -22.51
CA GLU A 97 32.44 0.91 -23.96
C GLU A 97 33.11 -0.44 -24.20
N PHE A 98 32.29 -1.47 -24.50
CA PHE A 98 32.81 -2.78 -24.88
C PHE A 98 33.23 -2.82 -26.36
N PHE A 99 32.58 -2.00 -27.20
CA PHE A 99 32.88 -1.85 -28.62
C PHE A 99 32.94 -0.36 -28.96
N PRO A 100 33.90 0.07 -29.82
CA PRO A 100 34.01 1.45 -30.24
C PRO A 100 32.69 2.02 -30.76
N GLY A 101 32.21 3.10 -30.13
CA GLY A 101 31.02 3.85 -30.54
C GLY A 101 29.67 3.25 -30.12
N VAL A 102 29.63 2.16 -29.35
CA VAL A 102 28.39 1.59 -28.82
C VAL A 102 28.35 1.74 -27.30
N PRO A 103 27.50 2.63 -26.75
CA PRO A 103 27.40 2.81 -25.31
C PRO A 103 26.68 1.61 -24.67
N PHE A 104 27.25 1.08 -23.60
CA PHE A 104 26.60 0.12 -22.72
C PHE A 104 26.56 0.69 -21.29
N THR A 105 25.60 0.22 -20.49
CA THR A 105 25.56 0.47 -19.05
C THR A 105 25.91 -0.83 -18.33
N ALA A 106 27.02 -0.84 -17.59
CA ALA A 106 27.30 -1.90 -16.65
C ALA A 106 26.56 -1.61 -15.34
N CYS A 107 25.74 -2.58 -14.91
CA CYS A 107 25.08 -2.55 -13.61
C CYS A 107 25.83 -3.52 -12.67
N ALA A 108 26.36 -3.00 -11.56
CA ALA A 108 26.90 -3.84 -10.50
C ALA A 108 25.83 -3.96 -9.40
N PHE A 109 25.25 -5.15 -9.28
CA PHE A 109 24.31 -5.50 -8.22
C PHE A 109 25.11 -5.84 -6.95
N GLN A 110 25.10 -4.92 -5.98
CA GLN A 110 25.78 -5.04 -4.68
C GLN A 110 24.78 -4.76 -3.56
N GLY A 111 25.17 -4.89 -2.30
CA GLY A 111 24.27 -4.57 -1.20
C GLY A 111 23.16 -5.59 -0.92
N LYS A 112 22.10 -5.15 -0.23
CA LYS A 112 20.94 -5.91 0.23
C LYS A 112 19.68 -5.45 -0.48
N LEU A 113 18.76 -6.39 -0.68
CA LEU A 113 17.41 -6.08 -1.13
C LEU A 113 16.66 -5.34 -0.02
N TYR A 114 15.91 -4.32 -0.39
CA TYR A 114 15.03 -3.58 0.50
C TYR A 114 13.63 -3.45 -0.10
N ALA A 115 12.68 -3.24 0.79
CA ALA A 115 11.34 -2.79 0.49
C ALA A 115 11.02 -1.67 1.47
N ASP A 116 10.61 -0.52 0.96
CA ASP A 116 10.20 0.60 1.79
C ASP A 116 8.93 0.21 2.56
N THR A 117 8.96 0.51 3.84
CA THR A 117 7.82 0.35 4.74
C THR A 117 6.85 1.51 4.54
N TRP A 118 5.63 1.35 5.04
CA TRP A 118 4.64 2.42 4.93
C TRP A 118 5.01 3.56 5.88
N GLU A 119 5.16 4.76 5.32
CA GLU A 119 5.30 6.02 6.02
C GLU A 119 4.02 6.86 5.89
N GLY A 120 3.54 7.45 6.99
CA GLY A 120 2.34 8.26 7.05
C GLY A 120 1.42 7.87 8.21
N SER A 121 0.16 7.59 7.94
CA SER A 121 -0.82 7.23 8.98
C SER A 121 -1.97 6.37 8.47
N LEU A 122 -2.44 5.44 9.30
CA LEU A 122 -3.70 4.74 9.10
C LEU A 122 -4.78 5.38 9.97
N ILE A 123 -5.88 5.82 9.36
CA ILE A 123 -7.04 6.38 10.05
C ILE A 123 -8.20 5.39 9.98
N VAL A 124 -8.71 5.01 11.13
CA VAL A 124 -9.81 4.04 11.28
C VAL A 124 -10.98 4.68 12.01
N THR A 125 -12.20 4.45 11.54
CA THR A 125 -13.41 4.87 12.25
C THR A 125 -13.67 3.93 13.43
N GLY A 126 -13.92 4.50 14.60
CA GLY A 126 -14.06 3.77 15.86
C GLY A 126 -12.73 3.48 16.54
N ASN A 127 -12.80 2.67 17.59
CA ASN A 127 -11.63 2.15 18.29
C ASN A 127 -11.07 0.95 17.54
N ALA A 128 -9.74 0.86 17.50
CA ALA A 128 -9.05 -0.25 16.89
C ALA A 128 -7.67 -0.46 17.51
N THR A 129 -7.06 -1.61 17.24
CA THR A 129 -5.64 -1.90 17.46
C THR A 129 -4.97 -2.26 16.14
N LEU A 130 -3.67 -1.97 16.02
CA LEU A 130 -2.88 -2.26 14.84
C LEU A 130 -1.62 -3.00 15.24
N THR A 131 -1.45 -4.21 14.74
CA THR A 131 -0.29 -5.06 15.03
C THR A 131 0.57 -5.24 13.78
N ALA A 132 1.86 -4.92 13.88
CA ALA A 132 2.86 -5.17 12.85
C ALA A 132 3.22 -6.66 12.82
N LEU A 133 3.37 -7.22 11.62
CA LEU A 133 3.72 -8.62 11.41
C LEU A 133 5.07 -8.79 10.72
N ASP A 134 5.73 -9.91 10.97
CA ASP A 134 6.87 -10.37 10.17
C ASP A 134 6.39 -11.03 8.86
N VAL A 135 7.34 -11.44 8.02
CA VAL A 135 7.07 -12.10 6.72
C VAL A 135 6.39 -13.47 6.84
N TYR A 136 6.34 -14.06 8.03
CA TYR A 136 5.70 -15.34 8.33
C TYR A 136 4.33 -15.14 9.02
N GLY A 137 3.94 -13.91 9.31
CA GLY A 137 2.70 -13.57 10.00
C GLY A 137 2.80 -13.61 11.53
N ASN A 138 3.99 -13.67 12.12
CA ASN A 138 4.16 -13.54 13.57
C ASN A 138 4.14 -12.07 13.97
N GLU A 139 3.67 -11.79 15.19
CA GLU A 139 3.63 -10.42 15.72
C GLU A 139 5.03 -9.88 15.98
N LEU A 140 5.32 -8.70 15.43
CA LEU A 140 6.53 -7.92 15.74
C LEU A 140 6.28 -6.92 16.87
N GLY A 141 5.06 -6.39 16.95
CA GLY A 141 4.66 -5.43 17.98
C GLY A 141 3.38 -4.67 17.62
N GLU A 142 2.78 -4.03 18.61
CA GLU A 142 1.62 -3.16 18.43
C GLU A 142 2.05 -1.73 18.11
N ILE A 143 1.33 -1.08 17.20
CA ILE A 143 1.50 0.31 16.83
C ILE A 143 0.49 1.12 17.63
N PRO A 144 0.94 2.08 18.46
CA PRO A 144 0.04 2.83 19.33
C PRO A 144 -0.93 3.69 18.51
N GLY A 145 -2.22 3.57 18.82
CA GLY A 145 -3.27 4.38 18.20
C GLY A 145 -3.63 5.61 19.05
N GLU A 146 -3.89 6.73 18.38
CA GLU A 146 -4.42 7.96 18.97
C GLU A 146 -5.93 8.03 18.72
N ALA A 147 -6.72 7.72 19.74
CA ALA A 147 -8.18 7.79 19.67
C ALA A 147 -8.68 9.23 19.89
N ALA A 148 -9.33 9.82 18.90
CA ALA A 148 -9.97 11.13 19.00
C ALA A 148 -11.19 11.24 18.07
N ASN A 149 -12.26 11.89 18.55
CA ASN A 149 -13.45 12.20 17.75
C ASN A 149 -14.09 10.99 17.04
N GLY A 150 -14.09 9.82 17.69
CA GLY A 150 -14.66 8.58 17.12
C GLY A 150 -13.82 7.97 16.00
N ARG A 151 -12.53 8.30 15.94
CA ARG A 151 -11.54 7.69 15.04
C ARG A 151 -10.30 7.31 15.83
N THR A 152 -9.56 6.32 15.35
CA THR A 152 -8.23 5.96 15.83
C THR A 152 -7.23 6.21 14.71
N ALA A 153 -6.19 6.99 14.98
CA ALA A 153 -5.09 7.25 14.05
C ALA A 153 -3.85 6.48 14.49
N PHE A 154 -3.24 5.73 13.59
CA PHE A 154 -1.98 5.02 13.83
C PHE A 154 -0.87 5.69 13.02
N PRO A 155 0.07 6.39 13.65
CA PRO A 155 1.24 6.93 12.96
C PRO A 155 2.16 5.79 12.54
N LEU A 156 2.60 5.83 11.28
CA LEU A 156 3.49 4.85 10.69
C LEU A 156 4.76 5.58 10.28
N SER A 157 5.80 5.45 11.12
CA SER A 157 7.08 6.15 10.92
C SER A 157 8.07 5.40 10.02
N GLY A 158 7.73 4.18 9.60
CA GLY A 158 8.63 3.29 8.88
C GLY A 158 9.68 2.57 9.74
N ASP A 159 9.76 2.85 11.04
CA ASP A 159 10.79 2.31 11.95
C ASP A 159 10.66 0.79 12.18
N LEU A 160 9.43 0.26 12.14
CA LEU A 160 9.20 -1.18 12.22
C LEU A 160 9.40 -1.79 10.82
N PRO A 161 10.28 -2.79 10.66
CA PRO A 161 10.56 -3.40 9.37
C PRO A 161 9.43 -4.36 8.96
N THR A 162 8.27 -3.81 8.66
CA THR A 162 7.06 -4.57 8.33
C THR A 162 6.36 -4.04 7.08
N THR A 163 5.78 -4.97 6.34
CA THR A 163 4.91 -4.69 5.20
C THR A 163 3.51 -5.28 5.39
N ALA A 164 3.23 -5.86 6.55
CA ALA A 164 1.98 -6.54 6.85
C ALA A 164 1.50 -6.19 8.26
N TYR A 165 0.21 -5.92 8.39
CA TYR A 165 -0.39 -5.49 9.64
C TYR A 165 -1.73 -6.17 9.82
N VAL A 166 -2.10 -6.47 11.07
CA VAL A 166 -3.46 -6.87 11.42
C VAL A 166 -4.13 -5.71 12.13
N LEU A 167 -5.21 -5.23 11.52
CA LEU A 167 -6.10 -4.24 12.10
C LEU A 167 -7.27 -4.98 12.77
N GLN A 168 -7.45 -4.77 14.07
CA GLN A 168 -8.61 -5.27 14.82
C GLN A 168 -9.53 -4.11 15.17
N ARG A 169 -10.80 -4.19 14.76
CA ARG A 169 -11.84 -3.18 15.01
C ARG A 169 -12.80 -3.66 16.09
N GLU A 170 -13.22 -2.75 16.98
CA GLU A 170 -14.18 -3.04 18.07
C GLU A 170 -15.63 -3.20 17.58
#